data_AF-A0A9D4TQH7-F1
#
_entry.id   AF-A0A9D4TQH7-F1
#
_cell.length_a   1.000
_cell.length_b   1.000
_cell.length_c   1.000
_cell.angle_alpha   90.00
_cell.angle_beta   90.00
_cell.angle_gamma   90.00
#
_symmetry.space_group_name_H-M   'P 1'
#
loop_
_entity.id
_entity.type
_entity.pdbx_description
1 polymer ?
#
loop_
_entity_poly.entity_id
_entity_poly.type
_entity_poly.pdbx_seq_one_letter_code
_entity_poly.pdbx_strand_id
1 'polypeptide(L)'
;MPWFLRRSPLLTSVPLEGTDTVPGLRTLERLRMAELLHAPPEAAPPVRGGAFRAFRSFRGGGGGTAVAAPAAGDWQRCYQRYRGPFIEQLGVDELQQAPKNWDVFWKGSDKGQLAAAYNLPASIAVLRERIEENLVTFLPNYLRVAAGVLLATFYLRPRALLGAAAVLYSMYRSAAIAYRRQQQEAAAAAAAANRGVPARQTRTVAAAAAAGEGEAAADPNEQVVTAALTVVTWLLVAYTRCLPILLLGCAASLVAVLLHCALRRSPSELRLKGRQLLGFTWQQVLGREPAPPGYDPRALLRELAAEARVAAARSWRQGCRYCRYYALTAMDRVQAVFSRQ
;
A
#
# COMPACT_ATOMS: atom_id res chain seq x y z
N MET A 1 -23.63 -0.24 -28.62
CA MET A 1 -23.93 -1.36 -27.71
C MET A 1 -23.66 -0.93 -26.29
N PRO A 2 -24.67 -0.84 -25.41
CA PRO A 2 -24.46 -0.43 -24.02
C PRO A 2 -23.86 -1.59 -23.22
N TRP A 3 -22.73 -1.33 -22.55
CA TRP A 3 -22.08 -2.27 -21.66
C TRP A 3 -22.86 -2.31 -20.34
N PHE A 4 -23.75 -3.29 -20.17
CA PHE A 4 -24.38 -3.54 -18.87
C PHE A 4 -23.33 -4.10 -17.91
N LEU A 5 -22.97 -3.33 -16.88
CA LEU A 5 -22.25 -3.82 -15.71
C LEU A 5 -23.13 -4.88 -15.02
N ARG A 6 -22.91 -6.16 -15.36
CA ARG A 6 -23.54 -7.27 -14.64
C ARG A 6 -23.09 -7.23 -13.18
N ARG A 7 -24.09 -7.26 -12.29
CA ARG A 7 -24.02 -7.32 -10.82
C ARG A 7 -22.72 -7.93 -10.29
N SER A 8 -21.89 -7.10 -9.66
CA SER A 8 -20.89 -7.55 -8.71
C SER A 8 -21.56 -7.64 -7.32
N PRO A 9 -21.46 -8.77 -6.59
CA PRO A 9 -22.10 -8.96 -5.28
C PRO A 9 -21.36 -8.22 -4.16
N LEU A 10 -20.48 -7.26 -4.47
CA LEU A 10 -19.73 -6.54 -3.45
C LEU A 10 -20.61 -5.64 -2.56
N LEU A 11 -21.85 -5.32 -2.94
CA LEU A 11 -22.79 -4.52 -2.13
C LEU A 11 -24.24 -4.95 -2.40
N THR A 12 -24.80 -5.83 -1.57
CA THR A 12 -26.25 -6.16 -1.60
C THR A 12 -27.15 -5.02 -1.10
N SER A 13 -26.58 -3.94 -0.56
CA SER A 13 -27.31 -2.79 0.00
C SER A 13 -27.23 -1.52 -0.83
N VAL A 14 -26.54 -1.51 -1.98
CA VAL A 14 -26.42 -0.31 -2.81
C VAL A 14 -27.39 -0.37 -3.99
N PRO A 15 -28.45 0.48 -4.00
CA PRO A 15 -29.26 0.67 -5.20
C PRO A 15 -28.38 1.31 -6.29
N LEU A 16 -28.18 0.58 -7.40
CA LEU A 16 -27.28 0.98 -8.48
C LEU A 16 -27.90 1.95 -9.49
N GLU A 17 -29.18 2.30 -9.37
CA GLU A 17 -29.80 3.31 -10.24
C GLU A 17 -29.08 4.66 -10.06
N GLY A 18 -28.36 5.09 -11.10
CA GLY A 18 -27.68 6.38 -11.18
C GLY A 18 -26.23 6.42 -10.67
N THR A 19 -25.64 5.30 -10.26
CA THR A 19 -24.25 5.23 -9.71
C THR A 19 -23.14 5.43 -10.75
N ASP A 20 -23.51 5.39 -12.03
CA ASP A 20 -22.71 5.79 -13.19
C ASP A 20 -22.65 7.31 -13.40
N THR A 21 -23.44 8.07 -12.63
CA THR A 21 -23.45 9.53 -12.68
C THR A 21 -22.83 10.14 -11.40
N VAL A 22 -22.20 11.31 -11.53
CA VAL A 22 -21.62 12.06 -10.39
C VAL A 22 -22.62 12.28 -9.24
N PRO A 23 -23.91 12.57 -9.49
CA PRO A 23 -24.93 12.59 -8.45
C PRO A 23 -25.10 11.27 -7.68
N GLY A 24 -25.08 10.12 -8.37
CA GLY A 24 -25.19 8.81 -7.71
C GLY A 24 -24.00 8.47 -6.82
N LEU A 25 -22.78 8.84 -7.23
CA LEU A 25 -21.59 8.71 -6.40
C LEU A 25 -21.68 9.57 -5.12
N ARG A 26 -22.21 10.80 -5.21
CA ARG A 26 -22.44 11.65 -4.04
C ARG A 26 -23.52 11.11 -3.11
N THR A 27 -24.54 10.43 -3.65
CA THR A 27 -25.57 9.77 -2.85
C THR A 27 -25.00 8.57 -2.11
N LEU A 28 -24.10 7.79 -2.75
CA LEU A 28 -23.39 6.69 -2.09
C LEU A 28 -22.46 7.16 -0.98
N GLU A 29 -21.78 8.28 -1.19
CA GLU A 29 -20.93 8.89 -0.18
C GLU A 29 -21.76 9.34 1.05
N ARG A 30 -22.93 9.95 0.83
CA ARG A 30 -23.86 10.31 1.92
C ARG A 30 -24.43 9.10 2.63
N LEU A 31 -24.79 8.04 1.91
CA LEU A 31 -25.31 6.80 2.51
C LEU A 31 -24.24 6.06 3.31
N ARG A 32 -22.99 6.03 2.84
CA ARG A 32 -21.87 5.45 3.57
C ARG A 32 -21.49 6.26 4.81
N MET A 33 -21.56 7.59 4.73
CA MET A 33 -21.45 8.45 5.91
C MET A 33 -22.59 8.19 6.91
N ALA A 34 -23.83 8.01 6.44
CA ALA A 34 -24.97 7.68 7.29
C ALA A 34 -24.82 6.30 7.96
N GLU A 35 -24.34 5.28 7.25
CA GLU A 35 -24.04 3.96 7.83
C GLU A 35 -22.93 4.03 8.88
N LEU A 36 -21.87 4.80 8.64
CA LEU A 36 -20.80 5.03 9.62
C LEU A 36 -21.30 5.78 10.85
N LEU A 37 -22.31 6.65 10.69
CA LEU A 37 -22.93 7.40 11.78
C LEU A 37 -24.04 6.62 12.52
N HIS A 38 -24.58 5.55 11.92
CA HIS A 38 -25.72 4.78 12.47
C HIS A 38 -25.45 3.28 12.67
N ALA A 39 -24.20 2.80 12.55
CA ALA A 39 -23.86 1.45 12.94
C ALA A 39 -24.31 1.20 14.41
N PRO A 40 -25.29 0.31 14.66
CA PRO A 40 -25.72 0.03 16.01
C PRO A 40 -24.55 -0.60 16.76
N PRO A 41 -24.41 -0.35 18.08
CA PRO A 41 -23.41 -1.03 18.88
C PRO A 41 -23.82 -2.51 18.95
N GLU A 42 -23.36 -3.33 18.01
CA GLU A 42 -23.43 -4.78 18.16
C GLU A 42 -22.75 -5.12 19.48
N ALA A 43 -23.53 -5.76 20.35
CA ALA A 43 -23.20 -6.09 21.72
C ALA A 43 -21.76 -6.62 21.80
N ALA A 44 -20.89 -5.81 22.41
CA ALA A 44 -19.59 -6.29 22.86
C ALA A 44 -19.86 -7.55 23.71
N PRO A 45 -19.19 -8.68 23.43
CA PRO A 45 -19.31 -9.84 24.30
C PRO A 45 -18.96 -9.41 25.73
N PRO A 46 -19.65 -9.92 26.77
CA PRO A 46 -19.31 -9.58 28.14
C PRO A 46 -17.85 -9.97 28.38
N VAL A 47 -16.97 -8.97 28.46
CA VAL A 47 -15.57 -9.15 28.86
C VAL A 47 -15.60 -9.53 30.34
N ARG A 48 -15.73 -10.84 30.59
CA ARG A 48 -15.54 -11.44 31.90
C ARG A 48 -14.07 -11.23 32.28
N GLY A 49 -13.84 -10.39 33.28
CA GLY A 49 -12.64 -10.46 34.13
C GLY A 49 -11.33 -10.03 33.48
N GLY A 50 -11.22 -8.78 33.05
CA GLY A 50 -9.94 -8.15 32.79
C GLY A 50 -10.03 -6.70 33.21
N ALA A 51 -9.36 -6.33 34.30
CA ALA A 51 -9.36 -4.98 34.86
C ALA A 51 -8.71 -3.97 33.90
N PHE A 52 -9.42 -3.57 32.84
CA PHE A 52 -9.21 -2.27 32.22
C PHE A 52 -9.84 -1.26 33.17
N ARG A 53 -9.04 -0.83 34.16
CA ARG A 53 -9.31 0.39 34.92
C ARG A 53 -9.40 1.49 33.87
N ALA A 54 -10.63 1.84 33.50
CA ALA A 54 -10.95 3.09 32.87
C ALA A 54 -10.14 4.17 33.58
N PHE A 55 -9.43 4.98 32.80
CA PHE A 55 -8.72 6.16 33.23
C PHE A 55 -9.72 7.00 34.05
N ARG A 56 -9.73 6.79 35.37
CA ARG A 56 -10.45 7.63 36.31
C ARG A 56 -9.63 8.90 36.29
N SER A 57 -10.10 9.87 35.50
CA SER A 57 -9.63 11.24 35.56
C SER A 57 -9.50 11.60 37.04
N PHE A 58 -8.29 11.99 37.42
CA PHE A 58 -8.00 12.45 38.75
C PHE A 58 -8.84 13.72 38.96
N ARG A 59 -9.95 13.53 39.67
CA ARG A 59 -10.97 14.53 39.98
C ARG A 59 -10.41 15.50 41.00
N GLY A 60 -9.74 16.55 40.53
CA GLY A 60 -9.75 17.84 41.23
C GLY A 60 -11.15 18.44 41.08
N GLY A 61 -11.73 18.92 42.18
CA GLY A 61 -13.18 19.09 42.33
C GLY A 61 -13.82 20.19 41.49
N GLY A 62 -15.15 20.05 41.33
CA GLY A 62 -16.05 21.14 40.96
C GLY A 62 -16.85 20.91 39.67
N GLY A 63 -18.18 20.80 39.81
CA GLY A 63 -19.13 21.08 38.73
C GLY A 63 -19.50 19.90 37.82
N GLY A 64 -20.67 19.32 38.05
CA GLY A 64 -21.23 18.29 37.19
C GLY A 64 -21.66 18.82 35.82
N THR A 65 -21.13 18.22 34.76
CA THR A 65 -21.86 17.95 33.53
C THR A 65 -21.49 16.54 33.10
N ALA A 66 -22.51 15.69 32.91
CA ALA A 66 -22.31 14.36 32.37
C ALA A 66 -21.88 14.52 30.91
N VAL A 67 -20.59 14.31 30.64
CA VAL A 67 -20.08 14.29 29.26
C VAL A 67 -20.64 13.04 28.60
N ALA A 68 -21.57 13.24 27.66
CA ALA A 68 -22.14 12.18 26.85
C ALA A 68 -21.03 11.39 26.15
N ALA A 69 -21.22 10.07 26.05
CA ALA A 69 -20.33 9.21 25.28
C ALA A 69 -20.23 9.74 23.83
N PRO A 70 -19.01 9.91 23.27
CA PRO A 70 -18.85 10.45 21.93
C PRO A 70 -19.56 9.56 20.90
N ALA A 71 -20.23 10.19 19.95
CA ALA A 71 -20.91 9.53 18.84
C ALA A 71 -19.91 8.75 17.98
N ALA A 72 -20.38 7.71 17.29
CA ALA A 72 -19.54 6.70 16.64
C ALA A 72 -18.62 7.21 15.50
N GLY A 73 -18.63 8.50 15.16
CA GLY A 73 -17.72 9.17 14.23
C GLY A 73 -16.59 9.98 14.87
N ASP A 74 -16.59 10.19 16.19
CA ASP A 74 -15.63 11.07 16.89
C ASP A 74 -14.37 10.36 17.39
N TRP A 75 -14.27 9.03 17.26
CA TRP A 75 -13.13 8.27 17.77
C TRP A 75 -11.78 8.71 17.19
N GLN A 76 -11.74 9.20 15.95
CA GLN A 76 -10.51 9.72 15.33
C GLN A 76 -10.04 11.04 15.97
N ARG A 77 -10.96 11.86 16.49
CA ARG A 77 -10.64 13.13 17.15
C ARG A 77 -10.43 12.98 18.65
N CYS A 78 -11.01 11.95 19.29
CA CYS A 78 -10.85 11.70 20.72
C CYS A 78 -9.44 11.28 21.16
N TYR A 79 -8.53 10.96 20.23
CA TYR A 79 -7.15 10.55 20.55
C TYR A 79 -6.06 11.50 20.05
N GLN A 80 -6.39 12.62 19.39
CA GLN A 80 -5.36 13.58 18.97
C GLN A 80 -4.95 14.45 20.15
N ARG A 81 -4.02 13.95 20.97
CA ARG A 81 -3.39 14.77 22.04
C ARG A 81 -2.61 15.95 21.47
N TYR A 82 -2.24 15.88 20.19
CA TYR A 82 -1.39 16.85 19.52
C TYR A 82 -2.07 17.40 18.26
N ARG A 83 -1.88 18.70 17.98
CA ARG A 83 -2.12 19.29 16.65
C ARG A 83 -0.90 19.04 15.76
N GLY A 84 -0.50 17.79 15.60
CA GLY A 84 0.62 17.40 14.75
C GLY A 84 0.22 17.36 13.27
N PRO A 85 1.19 17.31 12.35
CA PRO A 85 0.91 16.96 10.96
C PRO A 85 0.49 15.48 10.91
N PHE A 86 -0.70 15.22 10.42
CA PHE A 86 -1.27 13.88 10.29
C PHE A 86 -1.20 13.38 8.85
N ILE A 87 -1.29 12.07 8.65
CA ILE A 87 -1.30 11.47 7.30
C ILE A 87 -2.45 12.05 6.46
N GLU A 88 -3.58 12.39 7.09
CA GLU A 88 -4.73 13.03 6.43
C GLU A 88 -4.41 14.43 5.86
N GLN A 89 -3.34 15.07 6.35
CA GLN A 89 -2.87 16.38 5.89
C GLN A 89 -1.71 16.26 4.89
N LEU A 90 -1.32 15.03 4.52
CA LEU A 90 -0.23 14.82 3.59
C LEU A 90 -0.65 15.22 2.18
N GLY A 91 -0.13 16.33 1.68
CA GLY A 91 -0.25 16.80 0.31
C GLY A 91 0.95 16.41 -0.56
N VAL A 92 0.92 16.91 -1.80
CA VAL A 92 2.01 16.70 -2.76
C VAL A 92 3.25 17.52 -2.38
N ASP A 93 3.07 18.64 -1.69
CA ASP A 93 4.16 19.54 -1.29
C ASP A 93 5.05 18.89 -0.22
N GLU A 94 4.46 18.09 0.68
CA GLU A 94 5.18 17.30 1.69
C GLU A 94 6.10 16.24 1.06
N LEU A 95 5.75 15.71 -0.10
CA LEU A 95 6.60 14.76 -0.84
C LEU A 95 7.81 15.43 -1.49
N GLN A 96 7.74 16.74 -1.73
CA GLN A 96 8.83 17.52 -2.33
C GLN A 96 9.80 18.09 -1.29
N GLN A 97 9.50 17.95 0.01
CA GLN A 97 10.37 18.45 1.07
C GLN A 97 11.75 17.80 1.00
N ALA A 98 12.78 18.62 1.25
CA ALA A 98 14.13 18.12 1.38
C ALA A 98 14.22 17.13 2.55
N PRO A 99 15.01 16.04 2.42
CA PRO A 99 15.26 15.14 3.53
C PRO A 99 15.89 15.88 4.70
N LYS A 100 15.49 15.52 5.91
CA LYS A 100 16.13 16.04 7.12
C LYS A 100 17.50 15.39 7.32
N ASN A 101 18.37 16.07 8.07
CA ASN A 101 19.66 15.53 8.45
C ASN A 101 19.49 14.15 9.11
N TRP A 102 20.33 13.19 8.71
CA TRP A 102 20.34 11.83 9.27
C TRP A 102 20.60 11.82 10.77
N ASP A 103 21.36 12.77 11.30
CA ASP A 103 21.54 12.89 12.76
C ASP A 103 20.22 13.20 13.47
N VAL A 104 19.41 14.13 12.96
CA VAL A 104 18.08 14.41 13.52
C VAL A 104 17.14 13.22 13.35
N PHE A 105 17.24 12.52 12.21
CA PHE A 105 16.43 11.34 11.92
C PHE A 105 16.69 10.21 12.92
N TRP A 106 17.95 9.85 13.16
CA TRP A 106 18.34 8.73 14.04
C TRP A 106 18.47 9.12 15.52
N LYS A 107 19.02 10.30 15.83
CA LYS A 107 19.33 10.71 17.21
C LYS A 107 18.27 11.62 17.84
N GLY A 108 17.22 11.98 17.08
CA GLY A 108 16.13 12.82 17.55
C GLY A 108 16.45 14.32 17.60
N SER A 109 17.73 14.69 17.71
CA SER A 109 18.22 16.07 17.61
C SER A 109 19.71 16.09 17.24
N ASP A 110 20.22 17.25 16.81
CA ASP A 110 21.63 17.41 16.42
C ASP A 110 22.62 17.13 17.57
N LYS A 111 22.18 17.32 18.82
CA LYS A 111 22.96 17.05 20.04
C LYS A 111 22.49 15.79 20.78
N GLY A 112 21.59 15.02 20.16
CA GLY A 112 20.81 13.98 20.83
C GLY A 112 21.62 12.72 21.15
N GLN A 113 21.33 12.14 22.31
CA GLN A 113 21.75 10.78 22.63
C GLN A 113 20.71 9.78 22.08
N LEU A 114 21.17 8.71 21.41
CA LEU A 114 20.30 7.66 20.85
C LEU A 114 19.30 7.09 21.88
N ALA A 115 19.73 6.91 23.13
CA ALA A 115 18.89 6.39 24.20
C ALA A 115 17.68 7.30 24.53
N ALA A 116 17.80 8.61 24.28
CA ALA A 116 16.70 9.55 24.48
C ALA A 116 15.77 9.64 23.26
N ALA A 117 16.23 9.20 22.08
CA ALA A 117 15.48 9.24 20.83
C ALA A 117 14.47 8.10 20.69
N TYR A 118 14.75 6.95 21.32
CA TYR A 118 13.93 5.75 21.20
C TYR A 118 13.40 5.26 22.54
N ASN A 119 12.11 4.92 22.58
CA ASN A 119 11.44 4.33 23.73
C ASN A 119 10.22 3.52 23.28
N LEU A 120 9.77 2.59 24.12
CA LEU A 120 8.55 1.84 23.87
C LEU A 120 7.33 2.75 24.16
N PRO A 121 6.35 2.90 23.27
CA PRO A 121 5.18 3.74 23.55
C PRO A 121 4.37 3.17 24.74
N ALA A 122 3.69 4.05 25.47
CA ALA A 122 2.97 3.61 26.67
C ALA A 122 1.66 2.86 26.37
N SER A 123 1.07 3.08 25.20
CA SER A 123 -0.17 2.45 24.75
C SER A 123 -0.29 2.44 23.22
N ILE A 124 -1.26 1.71 22.68
CA ILE A 124 -1.54 1.67 21.24
C ILE A 124 -1.91 3.05 20.68
N ALA A 125 -2.60 3.89 21.46
CA ALA A 125 -2.93 5.24 21.03
C ALA A 125 -1.66 6.07 20.77
N VAL A 126 -0.71 6.06 21.73
CA VAL A 126 0.57 6.76 21.58
C VAL A 126 1.39 6.19 20.43
N LEU A 127 1.36 4.87 20.24
CA LEU A 127 2.01 4.22 19.11
C LEU A 127 1.48 4.76 17.76
N ARG A 128 0.16 4.87 17.59
CA ARG A 128 -0.46 5.39 16.36
C ARG A 128 -0.09 6.85 16.12
N GLU A 129 -0.21 7.68 17.16
CA GLU A 129 0.18 9.10 17.12
C GLU A 129 1.65 9.26 16.67
N ARG A 130 2.56 8.45 17.23
CA ARG A 130 3.98 8.44 16.82
C ARG A 130 4.17 8.00 15.38
N ILE A 131 3.47 6.96 14.95
CA ILE A 131 3.59 6.44 13.59
C ILE A 131 3.22 7.54 12.59
N GLU A 132 2.07 8.18 12.80
CA GLU A 132 1.57 9.23 11.92
C GLU A 132 2.50 10.44 11.90
N GLU A 133 2.82 11.00 13.08
CA GLU A 133 3.63 12.21 13.16
C GLU A 133 5.05 11.97 12.63
N ASN A 134 5.70 10.87 13.02
CA ASN A 134 7.04 10.58 12.53
C ASN A 134 7.03 10.35 11.02
N LEU A 135 6.07 9.58 10.50
CA LEU A 135 5.99 9.26 9.07
C LEU A 135 5.88 10.53 8.24
N VAL A 136 4.99 11.46 8.60
CA VAL A 136 4.84 12.73 7.88
C VAL A 136 6.09 13.61 8.05
N THR A 137 6.60 13.73 9.28
CA THR A 137 7.73 14.61 9.60
C THR A 137 9.02 14.19 8.89
N PHE A 138 9.22 12.90 8.63
CA PHE A 138 10.45 12.35 8.06
C PHE A 138 10.19 11.54 6.78
N LEU A 139 9.10 11.83 6.07
CA LEU A 139 8.67 11.07 4.91
C LEU A 139 9.79 10.88 3.86
N PRO A 140 10.55 11.92 3.46
CA PRO A 140 11.62 11.74 2.48
C PRO A 140 12.74 10.81 2.97
N ASN A 141 13.08 10.86 4.26
CA ASN A 141 14.07 9.95 4.86
C ASN A 141 13.56 8.51 4.87
N TYR A 142 12.28 8.29 5.20
CA TYR A 142 11.68 6.95 5.17
C TYR A 142 11.60 6.37 3.77
N LEU A 143 11.29 7.17 2.75
CA LEU A 143 11.34 6.71 1.36
C LEU A 143 12.75 6.26 0.96
N ARG A 144 13.79 6.98 1.42
CA ARG A 144 15.20 6.59 1.20
C ARG A 144 15.56 5.31 1.95
N VAL A 145 15.16 5.16 3.20
CA VAL A 145 15.36 3.92 3.97
C VAL A 145 14.64 2.76 3.29
N ALA A 146 13.40 2.96 2.84
CA ALA A 146 12.63 1.93 2.17
C ALA A 146 13.27 1.50 0.85
N ALA A 147 13.74 2.45 0.04
CA ALA A 147 14.51 2.17 -1.16
C ALA A 147 15.82 1.44 -0.85
N GLY A 148 16.55 1.85 0.20
CA GLY A 148 17.77 1.19 0.65
C GLY A 148 17.53 -0.27 1.08
N VAL A 149 16.48 -0.53 1.86
CA VAL A 149 16.09 -1.89 2.27
C VAL A 149 15.69 -2.72 1.04
N LEU A 150 14.91 -2.16 0.12
CA LEU A 150 14.51 -2.83 -1.12
C LEU A 150 15.75 -3.23 -1.94
N LEU A 151 16.68 -2.30 -2.14
CA LEU A 151 17.96 -2.54 -2.83
C LEU A 151 18.80 -3.60 -2.13
N ALA A 152 18.89 -3.56 -0.80
CA ALA A 152 19.57 -4.59 -0.02
C ALA A 152 18.92 -5.98 -0.20
N THR A 153 17.59 -6.03 -0.28
CA THR A 153 16.84 -7.27 -0.51
C THR A 153 17.18 -7.87 -1.88
N PHE A 154 17.31 -7.02 -2.90
CA PHE A 154 17.77 -7.40 -4.23
C PHE A 154 19.23 -7.85 -4.25
N TYR A 155 20.11 -7.13 -3.53
CA TYR A 155 21.53 -7.46 -3.42
C TYR A 155 21.75 -8.87 -2.83
N LEU A 156 20.95 -9.26 -1.84
CA LEU A 156 20.98 -10.60 -1.25
C LEU A 156 20.49 -11.72 -2.18
N ARG A 157 19.91 -11.38 -3.34
CA ARG A 157 19.35 -12.31 -4.33
C ARG A 157 19.86 -12.00 -5.75
N PRO A 158 21.18 -12.07 -6.00
CA PRO A 158 21.77 -11.63 -7.29
C PRO A 158 21.21 -12.39 -8.50
N ARG A 159 20.82 -13.67 -8.33
CA ARG A 159 20.20 -14.46 -9.40
C ARG A 159 18.88 -13.85 -9.90
N ALA A 160 18.11 -13.24 -9.03
CA ALA A 160 16.87 -12.59 -9.42
C ALA A 160 17.10 -11.24 -10.09
N LEU A 161 18.14 -10.51 -9.67
CA LEU A 161 18.59 -9.30 -10.37
C LEU A 161 19.04 -9.61 -11.79
N LEU A 162 19.82 -10.67 -11.99
CA LEU A 162 20.22 -11.12 -13.32
C LEU A 162 19.01 -11.53 -14.17
N GLY A 163 18.03 -12.22 -13.57
CA GLY A 163 16.77 -12.56 -14.25
C GLY A 163 15.96 -11.31 -14.65
N ALA A 164 15.84 -10.34 -13.75
CA ALA A 164 15.15 -9.08 -14.02
C ALA A 164 15.86 -8.26 -15.11
N ALA A 165 17.19 -8.17 -15.04
CA ALA A 165 18.01 -7.49 -16.04
C ALA A 165 17.92 -8.16 -17.41
N ALA A 166 17.91 -9.50 -17.46
CA ALA A 166 17.74 -10.25 -18.70
C ALA A 166 16.35 -10.01 -19.32
N VAL A 167 15.28 -10.00 -18.51
CA VAL A 167 13.92 -9.67 -18.98
C VAL A 167 13.86 -8.23 -19.49
N LEU A 168 14.39 -7.25 -18.74
CA LEU A 168 14.42 -5.85 -19.16
C LEU A 168 15.22 -5.64 -20.45
N TYR A 169 16.40 -6.26 -20.56
CA TYR A 169 17.22 -6.22 -21.75
C TYR A 169 16.50 -6.85 -22.95
N SER A 170 15.84 -7.99 -22.75
CA SER A 170 15.04 -8.65 -23.77
C SER A 170 13.90 -7.76 -24.25
N MET A 171 13.15 -7.14 -23.33
CA MET A 171 12.07 -6.20 -23.64
C MET A 171 12.59 -4.97 -24.39
N TYR A 172 13.70 -4.39 -23.94
CA TYR A 172 14.34 -3.24 -24.58
C TYR A 172 14.77 -3.57 -26.01
N ARG A 173 15.41 -4.73 -26.22
CA ARG A 173 15.82 -5.17 -27.55
C ARG A 173 14.61 -5.39 -28.46
N SER A 174 13.55 -6.03 -27.97
CA SER A 174 12.31 -6.22 -28.74
C SER A 174 11.65 -4.88 -29.10
N ALA A 175 11.58 -3.95 -28.16
CA ALA A 175 11.04 -2.61 -28.41
C ALA A 175 11.88 -1.82 -29.42
N ALA A 176 13.21 -1.89 -29.33
CA ALA A 176 14.12 -1.24 -30.27
C ALA A 176 13.98 -1.80 -31.70
N ILE A 177 13.82 -3.12 -31.86
CA ILE A 177 13.59 -3.74 -33.16
C ILE A 177 12.23 -3.31 -33.73
N ALA A 178 11.18 -3.33 -32.91
CA ALA A 178 9.84 -2.87 -33.32
C ALA A 178 9.87 -1.40 -33.76
N TYR A 179 10.57 -0.53 -33.02
CA TYR A 179 10.71 0.88 -33.37
C TYR A 179 11.47 1.09 -34.68
N ARG A 180 12.58 0.36 -34.93
CA ARG A 180 13.30 0.42 -36.20
C ARG A 180 12.44 -0.02 -37.39
N ARG A 181 11.66 -1.09 -37.23
CA ARG A 181 10.71 -1.55 -38.26
C ARG A 181 9.67 -0.47 -38.57
N GLN A 182 9.09 0.15 -37.54
CA GLN A 182 8.13 1.24 -37.72
C GLN A 182 8.76 2.45 -38.46
N GLN A 183 10.01 2.80 -38.16
CA GLN A 183 10.73 3.87 -38.86
C GLN A 183 11.00 3.51 -40.33
N GLN A 184 11.40 2.27 -40.62
CA GLN A 184 11.62 1.79 -41.99
C GLN A 184 10.33 1.78 -42.81
N GLU A 185 9.23 1.31 -42.23
CA GLU A 185 7.90 1.34 -42.87
C GLU A 185 7.44 2.77 -43.15
N ALA A 186 7.64 3.69 -42.20
CA ALA A 186 7.34 5.11 -42.40
C ALA A 186 8.20 5.75 -43.49
N ALA A 187 9.51 5.45 -43.52
CA ALA A 187 10.43 5.94 -44.55
C ALA A 187 10.09 5.37 -45.94
N ALA A 188 9.76 4.08 -46.02
CA ALA A 188 9.33 3.43 -47.26
C ALA A 188 8.01 4.02 -47.76
N ALA A 189 7.04 4.27 -46.86
CA ALA A 189 5.77 4.92 -47.20
C ALA A 189 5.97 6.36 -47.69
N ALA A 190 6.90 7.12 -47.09
CA ALA A 190 7.24 8.46 -47.55
C ALA A 190 7.93 8.44 -48.92
N ALA A 191 8.89 7.54 -49.14
CA ALA A 191 9.58 7.38 -50.44
C ALA A 191 8.61 6.94 -51.55
N ALA A 192 7.67 6.05 -51.21
CA ALA A 192 6.57 5.61 -52.06
C ALA A 192 5.65 6.77 -52.49
N ALA A 193 5.23 7.60 -51.53
CA ALA A 193 4.40 8.77 -51.79
C ALA A 193 5.08 9.75 -52.74
N ASN A 194 6.39 9.99 -52.57
CA ASN A 194 7.17 10.86 -53.45
C ASN A 194 7.30 10.34 -54.89
N ARG A 195 7.17 9.03 -55.12
CA ARG A 195 7.21 8.43 -56.47
C ARG A 195 5.84 8.37 -57.17
N GLY A 196 4.79 8.91 -56.56
CA GLY A 196 3.43 8.89 -57.12
C GLY A 196 2.83 7.48 -57.21
N VAL A 197 3.39 6.50 -56.52
CA VAL A 197 2.91 5.12 -56.56
C VAL A 197 1.67 5.02 -55.64
N PRO A 198 0.53 4.51 -56.13
CA PRO A 198 -0.69 4.42 -55.32
C PRO A 198 -0.44 3.57 -54.07
N ALA A 199 -0.91 4.06 -52.90
CA ALA A 199 -0.64 3.50 -51.57
C ALA A 199 -0.91 1.98 -51.42
N ARG A 200 -1.76 1.43 -52.28
CA ARG A 200 -2.10 0.00 -52.31
C ARG A 200 -0.97 -0.87 -52.89
N GLN A 201 -0.22 -0.36 -53.86
CA GLN A 201 0.87 -1.07 -54.54
C GLN A 201 2.18 -0.98 -53.75
N THR A 202 2.37 0.06 -52.94
CA THR A 202 3.58 0.23 -52.12
C THR A 202 3.62 -0.67 -50.91
N ARG A 203 2.47 -1.07 -50.37
CA ARG A 203 2.37 -2.08 -49.31
C ARG A 203 2.83 -3.47 -49.78
N THR A 204 2.57 -3.84 -51.04
CA THR A 204 2.94 -5.14 -51.59
C THR A 204 4.42 -5.21 -51.97
N VAL A 205 5.00 -4.14 -52.52
CA VAL A 205 6.43 -4.12 -52.88
C VAL A 205 7.33 -4.02 -51.63
N ALA A 206 6.93 -3.25 -50.60
CA ALA A 206 7.69 -3.17 -49.34
C ALA A 206 7.69 -4.50 -48.59
N ALA A 207 6.57 -5.23 -48.58
CA ALA A 207 6.49 -6.57 -48.00
C ALA A 207 7.37 -7.59 -48.76
N ALA A 208 7.43 -7.49 -50.09
CA ALA A 208 8.27 -8.37 -50.93
C ALA A 208 9.77 -8.08 -50.77
N ALA A 209 10.16 -6.81 -50.65
CA ALA A 209 11.56 -6.42 -50.43
C ALA A 209 12.05 -6.80 -49.01
N ALA A 210 11.22 -6.65 -47.99
CA ALA A 210 11.54 -7.08 -46.62
C ALA A 210 11.68 -8.61 -46.47
N ALA A 211 11.07 -9.39 -47.38
CA ALA A 211 11.18 -10.85 -47.39
C ALA A 211 12.46 -11.37 -48.09
N GLY A 212 13.19 -10.52 -48.83
CA GLY A 212 14.29 -10.95 -49.70
C GLY A 212 15.69 -11.01 -49.06
N GLU A 213 15.95 -10.33 -47.94
CA GLU A 213 17.31 -10.10 -47.43
C GLU A 213 17.76 -10.97 -46.23
N GLY A 214 17.20 -12.17 -46.04
CA GLY A 214 18.01 -13.25 -45.44
C GLY A 214 17.55 -13.91 -44.14
N GLU A 215 16.26 -14.03 -43.90
CA GLU A 215 15.76 -15.06 -42.98
C GLU A 215 14.64 -15.80 -43.71
N ALA A 216 14.78 -17.12 -43.89
CA ALA A 216 13.73 -17.97 -44.46
C ALA A 216 12.39 -17.52 -43.85
N ALA A 217 11.44 -17.12 -44.70
CA ALA A 217 10.22 -16.44 -44.27
C ALA A 217 9.47 -17.30 -43.24
N ALA A 218 9.80 -17.10 -41.97
CA ALA A 218 9.15 -17.76 -40.86
C ALA A 218 7.68 -17.40 -40.98
N ASP A 219 6.83 -18.42 -41.00
CA ASP A 219 5.38 -18.27 -41.18
C ASP A 219 4.91 -17.13 -40.26
N PRO A 220 4.15 -16.13 -40.75
CA PRO A 220 3.62 -15.06 -39.90
C PRO A 220 2.96 -15.61 -38.63
N ASN A 221 2.38 -16.81 -38.67
CA ASN A 221 1.85 -17.49 -37.50
C ASN A 221 2.94 -17.90 -36.50
N GLU A 222 4.08 -18.42 -36.96
CA GLU A 222 5.23 -18.77 -36.11
C GLU A 222 5.81 -17.54 -35.41
N GLN A 223 5.87 -16.39 -36.10
CA GLN A 223 6.35 -15.14 -35.51
C GLN A 223 5.42 -14.64 -34.39
N VAL A 224 4.11 -14.70 -34.61
CA VAL A 224 3.11 -14.31 -33.60
C VAL A 224 3.17 -15.25 -32.39
N VAL A 225 3.26 -16.56 -32.62
CA VAL A 225 3.37 -17.57 -31.56
C VAL A 225 4.66 -17.37 -30.76
N THR A 226 5.79 -17.12 -31.42
CA THR A 226 7.08 -16.88 -30.76
C THR A 226 7.04 -15.60 -29.92
N ALA A 227 6.46 -14.52 -30.43
CA ALA A 227 6.28 -13.28 -29.68
C ALA A 227 5.37 -13.48 -28.46
N ALA A 228 4.25 -14.20 -28.62
CA ALA A 228 3.33 -14.51 -27.53
C ALA A 228 4.02 -15.37 -26.44
N LEU A 229 4.73 -16.42 -26.83
CA LEU A 229 5.50 -17.27 -25.91
C LEU A 229 6.59 -16.48 -25.17
N THR A 230 7.24 -15.54 -25.85
CA THR A 230 8.25 -14.67 -25.24
C THR A 230 7.61 -13.78 -24.16
N VAL A 231 6.46 -13.17 -24.45
CA VAL A 231 5.71 -12.36 -23.47
C VAL A 231 5.25 -13.20 -22.28
N VAL A 232 4.70 -14.40 -22.53
CA VAL A 232 4.30 -15.34 -21.46
C VAL A 232 5.50 -15.71 -20.59
N THR A 233 6.65 -15.97 -21.20
CA THR A 233 7.89 -16.30 -20.48
C THR A 233 8.37 -15.14 -19.62
N TRP A 234 8.33 -13.89 -20.13
CA TRP A 234 8.65 -12.70 -19.34
C TRP A 234 7.72 -12.53 -18.15
N LEU A 235 6.41 -12.70 -18.35
CA LEU A 235 5.42 -12.63 -17.28
C LEU A 235 5.64 -13.71 -16.24
N LEU A 236 5.92 -14.94 -16.66
CA LEU A 236 6.21 -16.06 -15.76
C LEU A 236 7.49 -15.81 -14.94
N VAL A 237 8.56 -15.31 -15.56
CA VAL A 237 9.80 -14.98 -14.85
C VAL A 237 9.57 -13.82 -13.88
N ALA A 238 8.89 -12.76 -14.31
CA ALA A 238 8.55 -11.63 -13.45
C ALA A 238 7.72 -12.08 -12.24
N TYR A 239 6.71 -12.94 -12.47
CA TYR A 239 5.83 -13.47 -11.43
C TYR A 239 6.55 -14.42 -10.45
N THR A 240 7.39 -15.32 -10.96
CA THR A 240 8.03 -16.37 -10.13
C THR A 240 9.31 -15.92 -9.45
N ARG A 241 10.04 -14.96 -10.03
CA ARG A 241 11.37 -14.55 -9.54
C ARG A 241 11.37 -13.13 -8.99
N CYS A 242 10.79 -12.18 -9.69
CA CYS A 242 10.87 -10.76 -9.30
C CYS A 242 9.82 -10.40 -8.26
N LEU A 243 8.57 -10.83 -8.45
CA LEU A 243 7.44 -10.47 -7.59
C LEU A 243 7.65 -10.91 -6.13
N PRO A 244 8.10 -12.14 -5.80
CA PRO A 244 8.28 -12.53 -4.40
C PRO A 244 9.36 -11.70 -3.70
N ILE A 245 10.41 -11.29 -4.42
CA ILE A 245 11.50 -10.48 -3.87
C ILE A 245 11.07 -9.03 -3.71
N LEU A 246 10.33 -8.49 -4.68
CA LEU A 246 9.69 -7.19 -4.56
C LEU A 246 8.75 -7.16 -3.36
N LEU A 247 7.88 -8.17 -3.22
CA LEU A 247 6.97 -8.27 -2.08
C LEU A 247 7.72 -8.40 -0.75
N LEU A 248 8.77 -9.22 -0.71
CA LEU A 248 9.62 -9.36 0.49
C LEU A 248 10.32 -8.05 0.84
N GLY A 249 10.89 -7.36 -0.15
CA GLY A 249 11.58 -6.09 0.05
C GLY A 249 10.62 -4.97 0.45
N CYS A 250 9.44 -4.91 -0.18
CA CYS A 250 8.37 -4.01 0.22
C CYS A 250 7.91 -4.31 1.66
N ALA A 251 7.67 -5.57 2.01
CA ALA A 251 7.29 -5.95 3.38
C ALA A 251 8.38 -5.61 4.40
N ALA A 252 9.64 -5.93 4.10
CA ALA A 252 10.77 -5.63 4.97
C ALA A 252 10.96 -4.12 5.15
N SER A 253 10.84 -3.34 4.06
CA SER A 253 10.92 -1.88 4.10
C SER A 253 9.80 -1.28 4.95
N LEU A 254 8.56 -1.76 4.77
CA LEU A 254 7.41 -1.34 5.56
C LEU A 254 7.61 -1.65 7.04
N VAL A 255 8.05 -2.86 7.38
CA VAL A 255 8.34 -3.26 8.77
C VAL A 255 9.44 -2.38 9.37
N ALA A 256 10.52 -2.13 8.63
CA ALA A 256 11.62 -1.28 9.11
C ALA A 256 11.17 0.16 9.37
N VAL A 257 10.41 0.75 8.43
CA VAL A 257 9.85 2.11 8.55
C VAL A 257 8.88 2.16 9.74
N LEU A 258 7.90 1.26 9.81
CA LEU A 258 6.91 1.25 10.88
C LEU A 258 7.54 1.04 12.26
N LEU A 259 8.51 0.13 12.37
CA LEU A 259 9.24 -0.11 13.62
C LEU A 259 10.01 1.14 14.05
N HIS A 260 10.67 1.82 13.11
CA HIS A 260 11.36 3.06 13.41
C HIS A 260 10.37 4.17 13.81
N CYS A 261 9.27 4.36 13.07
CA CYS A 261 8.24 5.33 13.41
C CYS A 261 7.60 5.07 14.79
N ALA A 262 7.42 3.79 15.15
CA ALA A 262 6.83 3.36 16.40
C ALA A 262 7.72 3.66 17.62
N LEU A 263 9.02 3.37 17.48
CA LEU A 263 9.97 3.44 18.58
C LEU A 263 10.58 4.83 18.74
N ARG A 264 10.66 5.61 17.65
CA ARG A 264 11.20 6.96 17.69
C ARG A 264 10.21 7.89 18.41
N ARG A 265 10.70 8.66 19.39
CA ARG A 265 9.91 9.72 20.02
C ARG A 265 9.51 10.75 18.97
N SER A 266 8.23 11.10 18.96
CA SER A 266 7.77 12.11 18.02
C SER A 266 8.19 13.51 18.48
N PRO A 267 8.35 14.49 17.56
CA PRO A 267 8.72 15.85 17.92
C PRO A 267 7.77 16.51 18.94
N SER A 268 6.47 16.21 18.87
CA SER A 268 5.48 16.72 19.81
C SER A 268 5.68 16.20 21.23
N GLU A 269 6.10 14.95 21.41
CA GLU A 269 6.41 14.38 22.73
C GLU A 269 7.57 15.12 23.41
N LEU A 270 8.56 15.58 22.64
CA LEU A 270 9.69 16.34 23.19
C LEU A 270 9.29 17.72 23.72
N ARG A 271 8.18 18.28 23.23
CA ARG A 271 7.67 19.59 23.67
C ARG A 271 6.85 19.50 24.95
N LEU A 272 6.24 18.36 25.23
CA LEU A 272 5.44 18.17 26.44
C LEU A 272 6.35 17.87 27.65
N LYS A 273 6.51 18.88 28.50
CA LYS A 273 6.97 18.71 29.88
C LYS A 273 5.76 18.37 30.75
N GLY A 274 5.31 17.11 30.76
CA GLY A 274 4.01 16.76 31.34
C GLY A 274 3.92 15.41 32.07
N ARG A 275 2.94 15.31 32.97
CA ARG A 275 2.60 14.17 33.86
C ARG A 275 2.11 12.91 33.13
N GLN A 276 1.97 12.94 31.81
CA GLN A 276 1.47 11.79 31.05
C GLN A 276 2.62 10.86 30.68
N LEU A 277 2.43 9.57 30.91
CA LEU A 277 3.40 8.56 30.48
C LEU A 277 3.27 8.35 28.97
N LEU A 278 4.27 8.83 28.23
CA LEU A 278 4.32 8.72 26.77
C LEU A 278 5.12 7.50 26.30
N GLY A 279 5.95 6.93 27.16
CA GLY A 279 6.64 5.69 26.86
C GLY A 279 7.57 5.23 27.96
N PHE A 280 8.13 4.04 27.77
CA PHE A 280 9.03 3.36 28.67
C PHE A 280 10.43 3.31 28.09
N THR A 281 11.44 3.60 28.90
CA THR A 281 12.84 3.40 28.51
C THR A 281 13.09 1.91 28.28
N TRP A 282 14.08 1.55 27.45
CA TRP A 282 14.46 0.14 27.29
C TRP A 282 14.90 -0.49 28.61
N GLN A 283 15.48 0.29 29.53
CA GLN A 283 15.85 -0.19 30.85
C GLN A 283 14.63 -0.56 31.70
N GLN A 284 13.54 0.22 31.62
CA GLN A 284 12.25 -0.14 32.23
C GLN A 284 11.62 -1.39 31.60
N VAL A 285 11.67 -1.51 30.27
CA VAL A 285 11.15 -2.69 29.55
C VAL A 285 11.92 -3.96 29.94
N LEU A 286 13.24 -3.86 30.10
CA LEU A 286 14.12 -4.95 30.53
C LEU A 286 14.06 -5.22 32.04
N GLY A 287 13.29 -4.44 32.81
CA GLY A 287 13.17 -4.58 34.27
C GLY A 287 14.41 -4.14 35.06
N ARG A 288 15.32 -3.38 34.44
CA ARG A 288 16.50 -2.80 35.10
C ARG A 288 16.16 -1.54 35.88
N GLU A 289 15.13 -0.82 35.44
CA GLU A 289 14.55 0.33 36.13
C GLU A 289 13.09 0.03 36.48
N PRO A 290 12.59 0.48 37.64
CA PRO A 290 11.19 0.32 37.99
C PRO A 290 10.30 1.14 37.04
N ALA A 291 9.24 0.51 36.52
CA ALA A 291 8.21 1.22 35.79
C ALA A 291 7.37 2.09 36.75
N PRO A 292 6.77 3.19 36.28
CA PRO A 292 5.87 4.00 37.09
C PRO A 292 4.74 3.17 37.71
N PRO A 293 4.31 3.47 38.94
CA PRO A 293 3.33 2.67 39.65
C PRO A 293 2.01 2.59 38.88
N GLY A 294 1.49 1.37 38.72
CA GLY A 294 0.25 1.09 37.99
C GLY A 294 0.41 0.91 36.48
N TYR A 295 1.63 0.97 35.94
CA TYR A 295 1.92 0.76 34.53
C TYR A 295 2.77 -0.49 34.30
N ASP A 296 2.45 -1.26 33.26
CA ASP A 296 3.21 -2.45 32.84
C ASP A 296 3.73 -2.25 31.41
N PRO A 297 5.06 -2.21 31.18
CA PRO A 297 5.62 -2.04 29.83
C PRO A 297 5.25 -3.18 28.87
N ARG A 298 4.91 -4.37 29.41
CA ARG A 298 4.51 -5.53 28.61
C ARG A 298 3.04 -5.48 28.19
N ALA A 299 2.23 -4.59 28.78
CA ALA A 299 0.83 -4.44 28.42
C ALA A 299 0.68 -4.07 26.94
N LEU A 300 1.51 -3.17 26.42
CA LEU A 300 1.50 -2.79 25.00
C LEU A 300 1.68 -4.01 24.09
N LEU A 301 2.63 -4.89 24.38
CA LEU A 301 2.88 -6.08 23.55
C LEU A 301 1.67 -7.03 23.54
N ARG A 302 0.97 -7.15 24.68
CA ARG A 302 -0.26 -7.95 24.78
C ARG A 302 -1.40 -7.32 23.99
N GLU A 303 -1.57 -6.00 24.09
CA GLU A 303 -2.56 -5.25 23.30
C GLU A 303 -2.27 -5.38 21.80
N LEU A 304 -1.01 -5.21 21.39
CA LEU A 304 -0.59 -5.35 19.99
C LEU A 304 -0.83 -6.76 19.46
N ALA A 305 -0.52 -7.78 20.25
CA ALA A 305 -0.80 -9.17 19.87
C ALA A 305 -2.30 -9.43 19.72
N ALA A 306 -3.13 -8.84 20.59
CA ALA A 306 -4.59 -8.94 20.50
C ALA A 306 -5.12 -8.25 19.23
N GLU A 307 -4.72 -7.01 18.98
CA GLU A 307 -5.10 -6.26 17.77
C GLU A 307 -4.60 -6.93 16.49
N ALA A 308 -3.38 -7.44 16.48
CA ALA A 308 -2.82 -8.18 15.34
C ALA A 308 -3.63 -9.45 15.04
N ARG A 309 -4.05 -10.21 16.06
CA ARG A 309 -4.93 -11.38 15.87
C ARG A 309 -6.28 -10.99 15.29
N VAL A 310 -6.88 -9.92 15.81
CA VAL A 310 -8.17 -9.42 15.32
C VAL A 310 -8.04 -8.95 13.87
N ALA A 311 -6.99 -8.19 13.54
CA ALA A 311 -6.70 -7.74 12.18
C ALA A 311 -6.48 -8.94 11.23
N ALA A 312 -5.64 -9.90 11.62
CA ALA A 312 -5.39 -11.12 10.84
C ALA A 312 -6.69 -11.90 10.59
N ALA A 313 -7.56 -12.04 11.60
CA ALA A 313 -8.86 -12.70 11.44
C ALA A 313 -9.81 -11.92 10.51
N ARG A 314 -9.75 -10.59 10.47
CA ARG A 314 -10.51 -9.77 9.50
C ARG A 314 -9.96 -9.96 8.08
N SER A 315 -8.65 -9.84 7.89
CA SER A 315 -7.99 -10.03 6.58
C SER A 315 -8.21 -11.43 6.03
N TRP A 316 -8.14 -12.47 6.88
CA TRP A 316 -8.45 -13.85 6.50
C TRP A 316 -9.88 -13.99 6.01
N ARG A 317 -10.87 -13.49 6.78
CA ARG A 317 -12.28 -13.53 6.39
C ARG A 317 -12.53 -12.81 5.06
N GLN A 318 -11.88 -11.67 4.85
CA GLN A 318 -11.95 -10.92 3.60
C GLN A 318 -11.31 -11.70 2.43
N GLY A 319 -10.15 -12.30 2.64
CA GLY A 319 -9.48 -13.17 1.66
C GLY A 319 -10.35 -14.35 1.24
N CYS A 320 -10.97 -15.04 2.19
CA CYS A 320 -11.90 -16.13 1.90
C CYS A 320 -13.10 -15.67 1.07
N ARG A 321 -13.66 -14.48 1.37
CA ARG A 321 -14.75 -13.88 0.57
C ARG A 321 -14.32 -13.61 -0.87
N TYR A 322 -13.13 -13.05 -1.08
CA TYR A 322 -12.60 -12.82 -2.43
C TYR A 322 -12.34 -14.12 -3.19
N CYS A 323 -11.73 -15.12 -2.55
CA CYS A 323 -11.48 -16.42 -3.17
C CYS A 323 -12.79 -17.08 -3.62
N ARG A 324 -13.81 -17.07 -2.75
CA ARG A 324 -15.14 -17.58 -3.07
C ARG A 324 -15.76 -16.84 -4.26
N TYR A 325 -15.65 -15.51 -4.29
CA TYR A 325 -16.17 -14.70 -5.39
C TYR A 325 -15.51 -15.03 -6.74
N TYR A 326 -14.18 -15.11 -6.78
CA TYR A 326 -13.46 -15.45 -8.01
C TYR A 326 -13.74 -16.89 -8.48
N ALA A 327 -13.88 -17.84 -7.54
CA ALA A 327 -14.26 -19.21 -7.88
C ALA A 327 -15.64 -19.27 -8.55
N LEU A 328 -16.65 -18.60 -7.97
CA LEU A 328 -17.99 -18.54 -8.56
C LEU A 328 -17.99 -17.84 -9.93
N THR A 329 -17.26 -16.72 -10.06
CA THR A 329 -17.16 -15.99 -11.32
C THR A 329 -16.48 -16.82 -12.41
N ALA A 330 -15.47 -17.62 -12.05
CA ALA A 330 -14.81 -18.53 -12.97
C ALA A 330 -15.75 -19.65 -13.43
N MET A 331 -16.51 -20.25 -12.50
CA MET A 331 -17.51 -21.27 -12.81
C MET A 331 -18.60 -20.74 -13.77
N ASP A 332 -19.14 -19.55 -13.50
CA ASP A 332 -20.14 -18.92 -14.36
C ASP A 332 -19.62 -18.69 -15.79
N ARG A 333 -18.35 -18.29 -15.93
CA ARG A 333 -17.71 -18.12 -17.24
C ARG A 333 -17.53 -19.44 -17.97
N VAL A 334 -17.13 -20.49 -17.26
CA VAL A 334 -17.00 -21.84 -17.84
C VAL A 334 -18.37 -22.34 -18.33
N GLN A 335 -19.40 -22.23 -17.49
CA GLN A 335 -20.77 -22.62 -17.87
C GLN A 335 -21.30 -21.83 -19.08
N ALA A 336 -21.02 -20.53 -19.16
CA ALA A 336 -21.42 -19.69 -20.29
C ALA A 336 -20.73 -20.05 -21.62
N VAL A 337 -19.53 -20.66 -21.57
CA VAL A 337 -18.84 -21.18 -22.77
C VAL A 337 -19.48 -22.49 -23.21
N PHE A 338 -19.79 -23.40 -22.28
CA PHE A 338 -20.42 -24.68 -22.57
C PHE A 338 -21.88 -24.56 -23.07
N SER A 339 -22.63 -23.56 -22.62
CA SER A 339 -24.02 -23.38 -23.06
C SER A 339 -24.18 -22.78 -24.46
N ARG A 340 -23.08 -22.39 -25.12
CA ARG A 340 -23.06 -21.89 -26.50
C ARG A 340 -22.68 -22.93 -27.55
N GLN A 341 -22.36 -24.15 -27.11
CA GLN A 341 -22.07 -25.30 -27.97
C GLN A 341 -23.32 -26.14 -28.16
#